data_AF-A0A0G3H376-F1
#
_entry.id   AF-A0A0G3H376-F1
#
_cell.length_a   1.000
_cell.length_b   1.000
_cell.length_c   1.000
_cell.angle_alpha   90.00
_cell.angle_beta   90.00
_cell.angle_gamma   90.00
#
_symmetry.space_group_name_H-M   'P 1'
#
loop_
_entity.id
_entity.type
_entity.pdbx_description
1 polymer ?
#
loop_
_entity_poly.entity_id
_entity_poly.type
_entity_poly.pdbx_seq_one_letter_code
_entity_poly.pdbx_strand_id
1 'polypeptide(L)'
;MKTYLARTGDIVYIAVVFAICAGLIISVGTALVPELPQVTARVPRSVSVAAAIAAVLLTNVLAEQLLPLRALSQHRWVYHAKLTRTMSGIDHYSLLQLGVVTVGAAAIGIALDFWWQLATIAAVSRILFGMRNWTLAELLTAGRTRDVGLGGISIQDSELVSNAIAATVITQTPKWWRKQTPTANYLLLAFRRLYRRFYLPLIALAILLYTIALAASAPQLACVSFLIGWGMIGAGIARVATFGPMSTTAAHRVRRLFIALHTLLAVGILLTLWQPHGILPAIICAAISVGWIATVRSKPRTVTNFVVMDSGFGFSISPDVASYYLAGLVAGVTFAALAAWSL
;
A
#
# COMPACT_ATOMS: atom_id res chain seq x y z
N MET A 1 -13.32 23.73 -26.51
CA MET A 1 -12.41 22.87 -27.30
C MET A 1 -11.03 22.74 -26.67
N LYS A 2 -10.32 23.84 -26.35
CA LYS A 2 -8.98 23.81 -25.69
C LYS A 2 -8.93 23.02 -24.37
N THR A 3 -9.96 23.09 -23.54
CA THR A 3 -10.05 22.35 -22.26
C THR A 3 -10.30 20.85 -22.43
N TYR A 4 -10.96 20.41 -23.50
CA TYR A 4 -11.14 18.99 -23.78
C TYR A 4 -9.86 18.35 -24.33
N LEU A 5 -9.19 19.04 -25.26
CA LEU A 5 -7.90 18.62 -25.82
C LEU A 5 -6.80 18.48 -24.77
N ALA A 6 -6.67 19.46 -23.86
CA ALA A 6 -5.74 19.39 -22.75
C ALA A 6 -6.03 18.19 -21.83
N ARG A 7 -7.32 17.96 -21.54
CA ARG A 7 -7.76 16.86 -20.66
C ARG A 7 -7.56 15.48 -21.28
N THR A 8 -7.73 15.34 -22.59
CA THR A 8 -7.33 14.11 -23.32
C THR A 8 -5.82 13.94 -23.36
N GLY A 9 -5.07 15.03 -23.50
CA GLY A 9 -3.60 15.03 -23.43
C GLY A 9 -3.10 14.47 -22.10
N ASP A 10 -3.65 14.95 -20.98
CA ASP A 10 -3.28 14.48 -19.63
C ASP A 10 -3.62 12.99 -19.42
N ILE A 11 -4.77 12.53 -19.91
CA ILE A 11 -5.18 11.12 -19.79
C ILE A 11 -4.28 10.21 -20.62
N VAL A 12 -4.00 10.58 -21.88
CA VAL A 12 -3.11 9.84 -22.77
C VAL A 12 -1.70 9.80 -22.19
N TYR A 13 -1.22 10.92 -21.67
CA TYR A 13 0.08 11.01 -21.06
C TYR A 13 0.22 10.11 -19.84
N ILE A 14 -0.74 10.13 -18.92
CA ILE A 14 -0.76 9.24 -17.74
C ILE A 14 -0.82 7.77 -18.18
N ALA A 15 -1.61 7.44 -19.20
CA ALA A 15 -1.69 6.08 -19.73
C ALA A 15 -0.35 5.62 -20.32
N VAL A 16 0.37 6.49 -21.03
CA VAL A 16 1.70 6.21 -21.58
C VAL A 16 2.73 6.01 -20.47
N VAL A 17 2.77 6.90 -19.46
CA VAL A 17 3.69 6.76 -18.31
C VAL A 17 3.41 5.46 -17.55
N PHE A 18 2.13 5.15 -17.32
CA PHE A 18 1.73 3.91 -16.67
C PHE A 18 2.13 2.68 -17.48
N ALA A 19 1.93 2.70 -18.81
CA ALA A 19 2.35 1.64 -19.71
C ALA A 19 3.87 1.44 -19.73
N ILE A 20 4.66 2.52 -19.69
CA ILE A 20 6.13 2.45 -19.59
C ILE A 20 6.55 1.82 -18.26
N CYS A 21 5.99 2.26 -17.14
CA CYS A 21 6.29 1.70 -15.82
C CYS A 21 5.90 0.22 -15.74
N ALA A 22 4.71 -0.14 -16.21
CA ALA A 22 4.25 -1.52 -16.25
C ALA A 22 5.13 -2.37 -17.18
N GLY A 23 5.49 -1.84 -18.35
CA GLY A 23 6.36 -2.49 -19.32
C GLY A 23 7.77 -2.71 -18.79
N LEU A 24 8.33 -1.79 -18.02
CA LEU A 24 9.62 -1.96 -17.33
C LEU A 24 9.56 -3.06 -16.27
N ILE A 25 8.51 -3.06 -15.44
CA ILE A 25 8.33 -4.10 -14.41
C ILE A 25 8.19 -5.49 -15.05
N ILE A 26 7.38 -5.59 -16.10
CA ILE A 26 7.19 -6.84 -16.84
C ILE A 26 8.49 -7.26 -17.53
N SER A 27 9.18 -6.35 -18.22
CA SER A 27 10.44 -6.64 -18.92
C SER A 27 11.54 -7.14 -17.98
N VAL A 28 11.70 -6.48 -16.83
CA VAL A 28 12.63 -6.91 -15.78
C VAL A 28 12.24 -8.29 -15.26
N GLY A 29 10.95 -8.52 -14.98
CA GLY A 29 10.43 -9.82 -14.57
C GLY A 29 10.71 -10.93 -15.60
N THR A 30 10.39 -10.70 -16.87
CA THR A 30 10.56 -11.71 -17.93
C THR A 30 12.02 -11.98 -18.27
N ALA A 31 12.92 -11.02 -18.07
CA ALA A 31 14.35 -11.21 -18.27
C ALA A 31 15.01 -11.99 -17.13
N LEU A 32 14.52 -11.82 -15.89
CA LEU A 32 15.09 -12.47 -14.70
C LEU A 32 14.48 -13.84 -14.41
N VAL A 33 13.20 -14.07 -14.71
CA VAL A 33 12.49 -15.32 -14.37
C VAL A 33 13.12 -16.59 -14.98
N PRO A 34 13.59 -16.61 -16.24
CA PRO A 34 14.20 -17.80 -16.84
C PRO A 34 15.51 -18.25 -16.17
N GLU A 35 16.24 -17.32 -15.56
CA GLU A 35 17.54 -17.56 -14.90
C GLU A 35 17.39 -18.04 -13.45
N LEU A 36 16.16 -18.12 -12.95
CA LEU A 36 15.89 -18.48 -11.55
C LEU A 36 15.61 -19.97 -11.40
N PRO A 37 16.07 -20.61 -10.31
CA PRO A 37 15.79 -22.01 -10.04
C PRO A 37 14.27 -22.26 -9.94
N GLN A 38 13.83 -23.44 -10.36
CA GLN A 38 12.43 -23.82 -10.21
C GLN A 38 12.08 -23.99 -8.74
N VAL A 39 11.15 -23.18 -8.26
CA VAL A 39 10.69 -23.19 -6.87
C VAL A 39 9.38 -23.96 -6.77
N THR A 40 9.33 -24.97 -5.90
CA THR A 40 8.09 -25.66 -5.56
C THR A 40 7.36 -24.91 -4.43
N ALA A 41 6.21 -24.33 -4.75
CA ALA A 41 5.31 -23.75 -3.75
C ALA A 41 4.38 -24.80 -3.14
N ARG A 42 4.01 -24.64 -1.87
CA ARG A 42 3.11 -25.55 -1.13
C ARG A 42 1.63 -25.16 -1.23
N VAL A 43 1.23 -24.45 -2.28
CA VAL A 43 -0.12 -23.86 -2.40
C VAL A 43 -0.90 -24.50 -3.55
N PRO A 44 -2.05 -25.15 -3.28
CA PRO A 44 -2.94 -25.65 -4.33
C PRO A 44 -3.54 -24.52 -5.16
N ARG A 45 -3.77 -24.76 -6.46
CA ARG A 45 -4.34 -23.76 -7.39
C ARG A 45 -5.67 -23.18 -6.91
N SER A 46 -6.54 -23.99 -6.30
CA SER A 46 -7.83 -23.53 -5.74
C SER A 46 -7.65 -22.47 -4.65
N VAL A 47 -6.64 -22.64 -3.79
CA VAL A 47 -6.29 -21.68 -2.73
C VAL A 47 -5.72 -20.40 -3.33
N SER A 48 -4.87 -20.49 -4.36
CA SER A 48 -4.32 -19.32 -5.05
C SER A 48 -5.41 -18.47 -5.71
N VAL A 49 -6.38 -19.09 -6.39
CA VAL A 49 -7.50 -18.38 -7.03
C VAL A 49 -8.39 -17.73 -5.98
N ALA A 50 -8.76 -18.46 -4.92
CA ALA A 50 -9.56 -17.90 -3.82
C ALA A 50 -8.85 -16.72 -3.14
N ALA A 51 -7.54 -16.84 -2.90
CA ALA A 51 -6.72 -15.78 -2.34
C ALA A 51 -6.66 -14.55 -3.26
N ALA A 52 -6.55 -14.73 -4.58
CA ALA A 52 -6.54 -13.62 -5.54
C ALA A 52 -7.86 -12.83 -5.51
N ILE A 53 -9.00 -13.53 -5.52
CA ILE A 53 -10.32 -12.89 -5.43
C ILE A 53 -10.47 -12.14 -4.10
N ALA A 54 -10.13 -12.79 -2.99
CA ALA A 54 -10.19 -12.18 -1.66
C ALA A 54 -9.27 -10.96 -1.54
N ALA A 55 -8.06 -11.01 -2.11
CA ALA A 55 -7.10 -9.90 -2.11
C ALA A 55 -7.65 -8.69 -2.88
N VAL A 56 -8.24 -8.90 -4.05
CA VAL A 56 -8.84 -7.84 -4.87
C VAL A 56 -10.01 -7.18 -4.13
N LEU A 57 -10.92 -7.99 -3.58
CA LEU A 57 -12.07 -7.48 -2.82
C LEU A 57 -11.61 -6.68 -1.59
N LEU A 58 -10.65 -7.22 -0.83
CA LEU A 58 -10.09 -6.54 0.34
C LEU A 58 -9.37 -5.24 -0.04
N THR A 59 -8.64 -5.24 -1.16
CA THR A 59 -8.00 -4.03 -1.69
C THR A 59 -9.04 -2.97 -2.05
N ASN A 60 -10.17 -3.36 -2.62
CA ASN A 60 -11.26 -2.43 -2.94
C ASN A 60 -11.95 -1.86 -1.69
N VAL A 61 -12.11 -2.68 -0.64
CA VAL A 61 -12.61 -2.22 0.66
C VAL A 61 -11.63 -1.22 1.30
N LEU A 62 -10.33 -1.54 1.30
CA LEU A 62 -9.27 -0.66 1.80
C LEU A 62 -9.20 0.65 1.01
N ALA A 63 -9.29 0.56 -0.32
CA ALA A 63 -9.33 1.71 -1.21
C ALA A 63 -10.54 2.58 -0.89
N GLU A 64 -11.72 2.02 -0.62
CA GLU A 64 -12.89 2.83 -0.27
C GLU A 64 -12.74 3.53 1.09
N GLN A 65 -12.05 2.92 2.04
CA GLN A 65 -11.79 3.52 3.35
C GLN A 65 -10.73 4.63 3.31
N LEU A 66 -9.68 4.46 2.50
CA LEU A 66 -8.54 5.38 2.45
C LEU A 66 -8.64 6.42 1.33
N LEU A 67 -9.19 6.02 0.19
CA LEU A 67 -9.30 6.79 -1.05
C LEU A 67 -10.68 6.55 -1.69
N PRO A 68 -11.78 7.05 -1.09
CA PRO A 68 -13.13 6.80 -1.60
C PRO A 68 -13.27 7.08 -3.09
N LEU A 69 -13.97 6.19 -3.82
CA LEU A 69 -14.10 6.32 -5.27
C LEU A 69 -14.88 7.57 -5.64
N ARG A 70 -15.97 7.86 -4.92
CA ARG A 70 -16.73 9.11 -5.06
C ARG A 70 -16.41 10.05 -3.92
N ALA A 71 -15.88 11.20 -4.26
CA ALA A 71 -15.45 12.19 -3.29
C ALA A 71 -15.57 13.60 -3.86
N LEU A 72 -15.94 14.55 -3.00
CA LEU A 72 -16.05 15.96 -3.37
C LEU A 72 -15.22 16.80 -2.40
N SER A 73 -14.12 17.36 -2.87
CA SER A 73 -13.32 18.27 -2.03
C SER A 73 -14.09 19.55 -1.72
N GLN A 74 -13.82 20.14 -0.55
CA GLN A 74 -14.47 21.40 -0.15
C GLN A 74 -14.21 22.52 -1.15
N HIS A 75 -12.98 22.60 -1.68
CA HIS A 75 -12.63 23.55 -2.73
C HIS A 75 -13.52 23.38 -3.97
N ARG A 76 -13.66 22.16 -4.49
CA ARG A 76 -14.48 21.89 -5.68
C ARG A 76 -15.97 22.14 -5.43
N TRP A 77 -16.44 21.89 -4.21
CA TRP A 77 -17.80 22.24 -3.81
C TRP A 77 -18.04 23.74 -3.87
N VAL A 78 -17.20 24.53 -3.19
CA VAL A 78 -17.36 25.98 -3.07
C VAL A 78 -17.25 26.67 -4.44
N TYR A 79 -16.25 26.31 -5.24
CA TYR A 79 -15.92 27.05 -6.46
C TYR A 79 -16.59 26.52 -7.75
N HIS A 80 -17.11 25.29 -7.78
CA HIS A 80 -17.69 24.72 -9.02
C HIS A 80 -19.04 24.03 -8.82
N ALA A 81 -19.13 23.06 -7.89
CA ALA A 81 -20.31 22.20 -7.78
C ALA A 81 -21.52 22.92 -7.16
N LYS A 82 -21.31 23.86 -6.24
CA LYS A 82 -22.37 24.72 -5.69
C LYS A 82 -23.03 25.59 -6.76
N LEU A 83 -22.24 26.15 -7.68
CA LEU A 83 -22.72 27.02 -8.75
C LEU A 83 -23.52 26.24 -9.80
N THR A 84 -23.06 25.03 -10.14
CA THR A 84 -23.70 24.18 -11.16
C THR A 84 -24.86 23.34 -10.62
N ARG A 85 -25.09 23.33 -9.30
CA ARG A 85 -26.07 22.47 -8.62
C ARG A 85 -25.91 20.98 -8.95
N THR A 86 -24.70 20.56 -9.35
CA THR A 86 -24.40 19.16 -9.68
C THR A 86 -23.60 18.50 -8.56
N MET A 87 -23.95 17.26 -8.22
CA MET A 87 -23.24 16.44 -7.24
C MET A 87 -22.40 15.34 -7.91
N SER A 88 -21.72 15.65 -9.02
CA SER A 88 -20.93 14.63 -9.73
C SER A 88 -19.66 14.28 -8.92
N GLY A 89 -19.75 13.19 -8.15
CA GLY A 89 -18.66 12.71 -7.30
C GLY A 89 -17.56 11.92 -8.03
N ILE A 90 -17.66 11.73 -9.35
CA ILE A 90 -16.65 11.04 -10.16
C ILE A 90 -15.71 12.08 -10.77
N ASP A 91 -14.42 11.89 -10.61
CA ASP A 91 -13.38 12.70 -11.23
C ASP A 91 -12.25 11.88 -11.83
N HIS A 92 -11.24 12.57 -12.36
CA HIS A 92 -10.07 11.96 -12.95
C HIS A 92 -9.32 11.04 -11.97
N TYR A 93 -9.28 11.37 -10.67
CA TYR A 93 -8.70 10.48 -9.66
C TYR A 93 -9.53 9.21 -9.48
N SER A 94 -10.86 9.29 -9.50
CA SER A 94 -11.74 8.11 -9.49
C SER A 94 -11.46 7.18 -10.68
N LEU A 95 -11.29 7.76 -11.88
CA LEU A 95 -10.97 7.00 -13.09
C LEU A 95 -9.57 6.37 -13.03
N LEU A 96 -8.58 7.12 -12.54
CA LEU A 96 -7.22 6.62 -12.35
C LEU A 96 -7.20 5.45 -11.35
N GLN A 97 -7.90 5.57 -10.22
CA GLN A 97 -8.01 4.48 -9.24
C GLN A 97 -8.65 3.24 -9.85
N LEU A 98 -9.74 3.41 -10.61
CA LEU A 98 -10.40 2.30 -11.29
C LEU A 98 -9.45 1.62 -12.28
N GLY A 99 -8.71 2.41 -13.07
CA GLY A 99 -7.71 1.91 -14.01
C GLY A 99 -6.60 1.13 -13.31
N VAL A 100 -5.98 1.71 -12.27
CA VAL A 100 -4.88 1.09 -11.52
C VAL A 100 -5.31 -0.23 -10.88
N VAL A 101 -6.46 -0.26 -10.23
CA VAL A 101 -6.99 -1.48 -9.59
C VAL A 101 -7.31 -2.56 -10.63
N THR A 102 -7.94 -2.17 -11.75
CA THR A 102 -8.32 -3.12 -12.81
C THR A 102 -7.10 -3.71 -13.50
N VAL A 103 -6.10 -2.88 -13.84
CA VAL A 103 -4.87 -3.36 -14.48
C VAL A 103 -4.02 -4.18 -13.51
N GLY A 104 -3.93 -3.78 -12.23
CA GLY A 104 -3.24 -4.58 -11.21
C GLY A 104 -3.88 -5.97 -11.04
N ALA A 105 -5.20 -6.03 -11.01
CA ALA A 105 -5.95 -7.30 -10.96
C ALA A 105 -5.74 -8.13 -12.24
N ALA A 106 -5.74 -7.51 -13.41
CA ALA A 106 -5.46 -8.19 -14.68
C ALA A 106 -4.05 -8.82 -14.68
N ALA A 107 -3.02 -8.08 -14.24
CA ALA A 107 -1.65 -8.58 -14.18
C ALA A 107 -1.52 -9.82 -13.28
N ILE A 108 -2.18 -9.82 -12.13
CA ILE A 108 -2.22 -10.98 -11.23
C ILE A 108 -2.99 -12.14 -11.87
N GLY A 109 -4.10 -11.85 -12.55
CA GLY A 109 -4.88 -12.87 -13.23
C GLY A 109 -4.19 -13.46 -14.46
N ILE A 110 -3.25 -12.75 -15.10
CA ILE A 110 -2.39 -13.31 -16.16
C ILE A 110 -1.56 -14.45 -15.58
N ALA A 111 -0.98 -14.28 -14.39
CA ALA A 111 -0.22 -15.33 -13.71
C ALA A 111 -1.10 -16.53 -13.28
N LEU A 112 -2.42 -16.43 -13.32
CA LEU A 112 -3.35 -17.48 -12.90
C LEU A 112 -4.22 -18.05 -14.03
N ASP A 113 -4.01 -17.59 -15.26
CA ASP A 113 -4.84 -17.86 -16.45
C ASP A 113 -6.31 -17.41 -16.32
N PHE A 114 -6.59 -16.36 -15.53
CA PHE A 114 -7.93 -15.86 -15.20
C PHE A 114 -7.99 -14.32 -15.21
N TRP A 115 -7.27 -13.71 -16.15
CA TRP A 115 -7.00 -12.26 -16.17
C TRP A 115 -8.26 -11.40 -16.37
N TRP A 116 -9.13 -11.76 -17.33
CA TRP A 116 -10.29 -10.93 -17.66
C TRP A 116 -11.37 -11.02 -16.59
N GLN A 117 -11.53 -12.18 -15.95
CA GLN A 117 -12.48 -12.36 -14.88
C GLN A 117 -12.03 -11.63 -13.61
N LEU A 118 -10.75 -11.72 -13.23
CA LEU A 118 -10.24 -11.02 -12.06
C LEU A 118 -10.28 -9.49 -12.26
N ALA A 119 -9.96 -9.00 -13.47
CA ALA A 119 -10.13 -7.61 -13.85
C ALA A 119 -11.60 -7.16 -13.77
N THR A 120 -12.53 -7.99 -14.24
CA THR A 120 -13.97 -7.71 -14.15
C THR A 120 -14.44 -7.63 -12.71
N ILE A 121 -14.05 -8.59 -11.86
CA ILE A 121 -14.36 -8.57 -10.42
C ILE A 121 -13.82 -7.28 -9.79
N ALA A 122 -12.59 -6.89 -10.11
CA ALA A 122 -11.95 -5.70 -9.58
C ALA A 122 -12.70 -4.42 -9.97
N ALA A 123 -13.03 -4.26 -11.26
CA ALA A 123 -13.74 -3.09 -11.78
C ALA A 123 -15.18 -3.02 -11.23
N VAL A 124 -15.93 -4.12 -11.33
CA VAL A 124 -17.34 -4.17 -10.90
C VAL A 124 -17.46 -3.93 -9.41
N SER A 125 -16.67 -4.63 -8.58
CA SER A 125 -16.74 -4.42 -7.13
C SER A 125 -16.35 -3.00 -6.73
N ARG A 126 -15.34 -2.40 -7.39
CA ARG A 126 -14.96 -1.00 -7.14
C ARG A 126 -16.08 -0.03 -7.50
N ILE A 127 -16.73 -0.23 -8.65
CA ILE A 127 -17.89 0.58 -9.08
C ILE A 127 -19.06 0.41 -8.10
N LEU A 128 -19.37 -0.83 -7.69
CA LEU A 128 -20.45 -1.12 -6.74
C LEU A 128 -20.27 -0.40 -5.41
N PHE A 129 -19.04 -0.31 -4.87
CA PHE A 129 -18.77 0.49 -3.67
C PHE A 129 -19.08 1.99 -3.87
N GLY A 130 -18.86 2.50 -5.08
CA GLY A 130 -19.22 3.88 -5.45
C GLY A 130 -20.71 4.11 -5.72
N MET A 131 -21.50 3.06 -5.98
CA MET A 131 -22.91 3.13 -6.41
C MET A 131 -23.93 3.26 -5.28
N ARG A 132 -23.55 3.74 -4.10
CA ARG A 132 -24.52 4.05 -3.03
C ARG A 132 -25.17 5.44 -3.19
N ASN A 133 -26.30 5.65 -2.51
CA ASN A 133 -26.92 6.96 -2.40
C ASN A 133 -26.11 7.83 -1.43
N TRP A 134 -25.40 8.82 -1.98
CA TRP A 134 -24.56 9.70 -1.19
C TRP A 134 -25.27 11.00 -0.85
N THR A 135 -25.21 11.39 0.42
CA THR A 135 -25.53 12.75 0.85
C THR A 135 -24.35 13.69 0.59
N LEU A 136 -24.62 15.00 0.50
CA LEU A 136 -23.56 16.00 0.34
C LEU A 136 -22.54 15.94 1.50
N ALA A 137 -23.01 15.75 2.73
CA ALA A 137 -22.16 15.64 3.90
C ALA A 137 -21.19 14.44 3.81
N GLU A 138 -21.68 13.30 3.30
CA GLU A 138 -20.84 12.12 3.07
C GLU A 138 -19.84 12.34 1.94
N LEU A 139 -20.23 13.00 0.84
CA LEU A 139 -19.30 13.31 -0.26
C LEU A 139 -18.19 14.27 0.17
N LEU A 140 -18.50 15.26 1.00
CA LEU A 140 -17.52 16.20 1.56
C LEU A 140 -16.59 15.49 2.57
N THR A 141 -17.14 14.58 3.36
CA THR A 141 -16.34 13.76 4.29
C THR A 141 -15.41 12.82 3.53
N ALA A 142 -15.90 12.17 2.47
CA ALA A 142 -15.11 11.35 1.56
C ALA A 142 -14.05 12.18 0.82
N GLY A 143 -14.38 13.41 0.43
CA GLY A 143 -13.44 14.42 -0.07
C GLY A 143 -12.26 14.63 0.87
N ARG A 144 -12.56 14.94 2.13
CA ARG A 144 -11.53 15.11 3.17
C ARG A 144 -10.69 13.85 3.37
N THR A 145 -11.31 12.67 3.42
CA THR A 145 -10.58 11.41 3.56
C THR A 145 -9.62 11.20 2.38
N ARG A 146 -10.11 11.43 1.15
CA ARG A 146 -9.29 11.29 -0.06
C ARG A 146 -8.16 12.31 -0.10
N ASP A 147 -8.40 13.56 0.27
CA ASP A 147 -7.39 14.61 0.32
C ASP A 147 -6.30 14.27 1.34
N VAL A 148 -6.66 13.70 2.50
CA VAL A 148 -5.70 13.20 3.51
C VAL A 148 -4.92 11.98 2.99
N GLY A 149 -5.60 11.05 2.30
CA GLY A 149 -4.97 9.87 1.70
C GLY A 149 -3.96 10.24 0.61
N LEU A 150 -4.35 11.17 -0.28
CA LEU A 150 -3.47 11.72 -1.32
C LEU A 150 -2.38 12.63 -0.74
N GLY A 151 -2.62 13.23 0.42
CA GLY A 151 -1.65 14.02 1.16
C GLY A 151 -0.36 13.27 1.48
N GLY A 152 -0.36 11.93 1.48
CA GLY A 152 0.88 11.17 1.56
C GLY A 152 1.87 11.47 0.44
N ILE A 153 1.40 11.80 -0.76
CA ILE A 153 2.25 12.06 -1.93
C ILE A 153 2.90 13.46 -1.85
N SER A 154 2.23 14.42 -1.19
CA SER A 154 2.65 15.83 -1.16
C SER A 154 3.20 16.30 0.19
N ILE A 155 2.73 15.73 1.31
CA ILE A 155 3.14 16.12 2.66
C ILE A 155 4.40 15.34 3.04
N GLN A 156 5.46 16.10 3.34
CA GLN A 156 6.81 15.60 3.57
C GLN A 156 7.06 15.18 5.04
N ASP A 157 5.99 14.99 5.81
CA ASP A 157 6.01 14.49 7.19
C ASP A 157 5.19 13.21 7.28
N SER A 158 5.91 12.09 7.33
CA SER A 158 5.33 10.77 7.37
C SER A 158 4.59 10.42 8.65
N GLU A 159 4.93 11.08 9.77
CA GLU A 159 4.22 10.90 11.03
C GLU A 159 2.91 11.68 10.99
N LEU A 160 2.94 12.92 10.48
CA LEU A 160 1.76 13.74 10.26
C LEU A 160 0.75 13.05 9.34
N VAL A 161 1.18 12.59 8.16
CA VAL A 161 0.32 11.86 7.21
C VAL A 161 -0.26 10.62 7.86
N SER A 162 0.59 9.83 8.53
CA SER A 162 0.15 8.60 9.20
C SER A 162 -0.87 8.87 10.30
N ASN A 163 -0.67 9.92 11.11
CA ASN A 163 -1.62 10.35 12.15
C ASN A 163 -2.92 10.89 11.55
N ALA A 164 -2.86 11.65 10.45
CA ALA A 164 -4.01 12.18 9.75
C ALA A 164 -4.87 11.05 9.15
N ILE A 165 -4.25 10.04 8.54
CA ILE A 165 -4.96 8.85 8.04
C ILE A 165 -5.62 8.11 9.21
N ALA A 166 -4.90 7.89 10.32
CA ALA A 166 -5.50 7.25 11.49
C ALA A 166 -6.69 8.05 12.07
N ALA A 167 -6.59 9.38 12.09
CA ALA A 167 -7.64 10.26 12.57
C ALA A 167 -8.88 10.26 11.65
N THR A 168 -8.69 10.24 10.33
CA THR A 168 -9.83 10.15 9.39
C THR A 168 -10.51 8.79 9.50
N VAL A 169 -9.75 7.70 9.51
CA VAL A 169 -10.28 6.34 9.58
C VAL A 169 -10.99 6.07 10.92
N ILE A 170 -10.46 6.52 12.06
CA ILE A 170 -11.12 6.30 13.36
C ILE A 170 -12.41 7.11 13.52
N THR A 171 -12.58 8.21 12.79
CA THR A 171 -13.85 8.96 12.84
C THR A 171 -15.00 8.19 12.19
N GLN A 172 -14.68 7.26 11.29
CA GLN A 172 -15.63 6.37 10.63
C GLN A 172 -15.99 5.14 11.47
N THR A 173 -15.29 4.88 12.58
CA THR A 173 -15.57 3.72 13.45
C THR A 173 -16.55 4.04 14.59
N PRO A 174 -17.26 3.02 15.12
CA PRO A 174 -18.22 3.19 16.20
C PRO A 174 -17.61 3.87 17.43
N LYS A 175 -18.39 4.74 18.10
CA LYS A 175 -17.90 5.53 19.26
C LYS A 175 -17.34 4.65 20.41
N TRP A 176 -17.83 3.43 20.59
CA TRP A 176 -17.34 2.52 21.63
C TRP A 176 -15.89 2.06 21.39
N TRP A 177 -15.40 2.06 20.13
CA TRP A 177 -13.99 1.79 19.80
C TRP A 177 -13.03 2.87 20.34
N ARG A 178 -13.56 4.05 20.68
CA ARG A 178 -12.77 5.21 21.14
C ARG A 178 -12.66 5.29 22.66
N LYS A 179 -13.50 4.56 23.41
CA LYS A 179 -13.47 4.57 24.87
C LYS A 179 -12.32 3.69 25.36
N GLN A 180 -11.25 4.30 25.87
CA GLN A 180 -10.12 3.59 26.46
C GLN A 180 -9.69 4.27 27.75
N THR A 181 -9.43 3.48 28.79
CA THR A 181 -8.92 3.97 30.08
C THR A 181 -7.48 4.46 29.96
N PRO A 182 -7.05 5.52 30.65
CA PRO A 182 -5.64 5.93 30.67
C PRO A 182 -4.72 4.79 31.11
N THR A 183 -3.52 4.68 30.54
CA THR A 183 -2.53 3.68 30.95
C THR A 183 -1.11 4.17 30.70
N ALA A 184 -0.18 3.79 31.58
CA ALA A 184 1.25 4.04 31.44
C ALA A 184 2.00 2.87 30.75
N ASN A 185 1.32 1.76 30.45
CA ASN A 185 1.96 0.60 29.85
C ASN A 185 2.18 0.81 28.34
N TYR A 186 3.44 0.98 27.94
CA TYR A 186 3.84 1.20 26.53
C TYR A 186 3.38 0.10 25.58
N LEU A 187 3.37 -1.18 26.02
CA LEU A 187 2.92 -2.30 25.20
C LEU A 187 1.41 -2.19 24.93
N LEU A 188 0.63 -1.92 25.98
CA LEU A 188 -0.82 -1.71 25.86
C LEU A 188 -1.14 -0.48 25.00
N LEU A 189 -0.38 0.61 25.15
CA LEU A 189 -0.53 1.80 24.29
C LEU A 189 -0.21 1.49 22.83
N ALA A 190 0.83 0.71 22.55
CA ALA A 190 1.16 0.28 21.20
C ALA A 190 0.02 -0.57 20.61
N PHE A 191 -0.47 -1.59 21.30
CA PHE A 191 -1.62 -2.38 20.81
C PHE A 191 -2.87 -1.53 20.56
N ARG A 192 -3.17 -0.58 21.44
CA ARG A 192 -4.28 0.37 21.25
C ARG A 192 -4.09 1.28 20.04
N ARG A 193 -2.85 1.68 19.75
CA ARG A 193 -2.53 2.46 18.55
C ARG A 193 -2.58 1.60 17.28
N LEU A 194 -2.20 0.33 17.36
CA LEU A 194 -2.37 -0.64 16.27
C LEU A 194 -3.86 -0.85 15.95
N TYR A 195 -4.67 -1.06 16.99
CA TYR A 195 -6.12 -1.24 16.87
C TYR A 195 -6.81 -0.02 16.22
N ARG A 196 -6.39 1.19 16.59
CA ARG A 196 -6.87 2.43 15.97
C ARG A 196 -6.43 2.60 14.52
N ARG A 197 -5.42 1.85 14.09
CA ARG A 197 -4.88 1.80 12.72
C ARG A 197 -5.18 0.45 12.09
N PHE A 198 -6.42 -0.02 12.22
CA PHE A 198 -6.85 -1.33 11.72
C PHE A 198 -6.66 -1.50 10.20
N TYR A 199 -6.51 -0.41 9.43
CA TYR A 199 -6.11 -0.49 8.04
C TYR A 199 -4.72 -1.14 7.84
N LEU A 200 -3.79 -1.02 8.82
CA LEU A 200 -2.47 -1.67 8.73
C LEU A 200 -2.56 -3.20 8.68
N PRO A 201 -3.22 -3.90 9.62
CA PRO A 201 -3.40 -5.34 9.52
C PRO A 201 -4.25 -5.76 8.31
N LEU A 202 -5.19 -4.94 7.84
CA LEU A 202 -5.92 -5.22 6.60
C LEU A 202 -5.01 -5.15 5.36
N ILE A 203 -4.12 -4.16 5.26
CA ILE A 203 -3.12 -4.10 4.17
C ILE A 203 -2.17 -5.31 4.30
N ALA A 204 -1.76 -5.69 5.51
CA ALA A 204 -0.92 -6.87 5.73
C ALA A 204 -1.59 -8.16 5.23
N LEU A 205 -2.89 -8.31 5.52
CA LEU A 205 -3.69 -9.41 5.01
C LEU A 205 -3.81 -9.38 3.48
N ALA A 206 -4.02 -8.20 2.87
CA ALA A 206 -4.06 -8.07 1.41
C ALA A 206 -2.73 -8.48 0.77
N ILE A 207 -1.59 -8.04 1.33
CA ILE A 207 -0.26 -8.47 0.89
C ILE A 207 -0.13 -9.98 0.98
N LEU A 208 -0.46 -10.58 2.12
CA LEU A 208 -0.39 -12.03 2.31
C LEU A 208 -1.25 -12.80 1.29
N LEU A 209 -2.47 -12.33 1.02
CA LEU A 209 -3.36 -12.97 0.04
C LEU A 209 -2.81 -12.86 -1.39
N TYR A 210 -2.24 -11.71 -1.77
CA TYR A 210 -1.56 -11.56 -3.06
C TYR A 210 -0.31 -12.46 -3.15
N THR A 211 0.43 -12.61 -2.06
CA THR A 211 1.57 -13.52 -1.99
C THR A 211 1.13 -14.97 -2.20
N ILE A 212 0.06 -15.42 -1.52
CA ILE A 212 -0.51 -16.77 -1.68
C ILE A 212 -1.02 -16.99 -3.11
N ALA A 213 -1.66 -15.97 -3.70
CA ALA A 213 -2.14 -16.02 -5.08
C ALA A 213 -0.98 -16.27 -6.07
N LEU A 214 0.14 -15.57 -5.92
CA LEU A 214 1.28 -15.67 -6.83
C LEU A 214 2.32 -16.73 -6.41
N ALA A 215 2.15 -17.38 -5.25
CA ALA A 215 3.16 -18.24 -4.67
C ALA A 215 3.62 -19.36 -5.61
N ALA A 216 2.69 -19.97 -6.34
CA ALA A 216 2.99 -21.08 -7.26
C ALA A 216 3.31 -20.62 -8.69
N SER A 217 2.67 -19.56 -9.18
CA SER A 217 2.80 -19.13 -10.58
C SER A 217 3.96 -18.17 -10.83
N ALA A 218 4.35 -17.38 -9.84
CA ALA A 218 5.46 -16.44 -9.92
C ALA A 218 6.20 -16.35 -8.57
N PRO A 219 6.81 -17.46 -8.08
CA PRO A 219 7.31 -17.57 -6.71
C PRO A 219 8.33 -16.48 -6.34
N GLN A 220 9.27 -16.16 -7.22
CA GLN A 220 10.31 -15.18 -6.93
C GLN A 220 9.73 -13.75 -6.90
N LEU A 221 8.85 -13.42 -7.84
CA LEU A 221 8.13 -12.13 -7.83
C LEU A 221 7.26 -12.00 -6.58
N ALA A 222 6.54 -13.06 -6.19
CA ALA A 222 5.73 -13.12 -4.99
C ALA A 222 6.57 -12.92 -3.73
N CYS A 223 7.75 -13.55 -3.65
CA CYS A 223 8.68 -13.40 -2.54
C CYS A 223 9.24 -11.98 -2.43
N VAL A 224 9.77 -11.42 -3.53
CA VAL A 224 10.33 -10.06 -3.54
C VAL A 224 9.26 -9.02 -3.19
N SER A 225 8.10 -9.09 -3.85
CA SER A 225 6.98 -8.17 -3.57
C SER A 225 6.45 -8.31 -2.15
N PHE A 226 6.36 -9.53 -1.62
CA PHE A 226 6.02 -9.80 -0.22
C PHE A 226 7.01 -9.14 0.74
N LEU A 227 8.31 -9.41 0.62
CA LEU A 227 9.31 -8.88 1.56
C LEU A 227 9.37 -7.35 1.54
N ILE A 228 9.27 -6.74 0.36
CA ILE A 228 9.23 -5.27 0.23
C ILE A 228 7.96 -4.71 0.87
N GLY A 229 6.79 -5.21 0.46
CA GLY A 229 5.50 -4.71 0.93
C GLY A 229 5.30 -4.94 2.43
N TRP A 230 5.66 -6.13 2.92
CA TRP A 230 5.65 -6.48 4.33
C TRP A 230 6.63 -5.61 5.14
N GLY A 231 7.83 -5.36 4.62
CA GLY A 231 8.80 -4.43 5.21
C GLY A 231 8.25 -2.99 5.32
N MET A 232 7.57 -2.51 4.28
CA MET A 232 6.92 -1.19 4.29
C MET A 232 5.82 -1.11 5.37
N ILE A 233 4.98 -2.14 5.52
CA ILE A 233 3.99 -2.21 6.61
C ILE A 233 4.67 -2.26 7.97
N GLY A 234 5.78 -2.97 8.09
CA GLY A 234 6.60 -3.04 9.30
C GLY A 234 7.02 -1.66 9.80
N ALA A 235 7.22 -0.70 8.90
CA ALA A 235 7.47 0.68 9.28
C ALA A 235 6.26 1.34 9.97
N GLY A 236 5.05 1.11 9.45
CA GLY A 236 3.79 1.57 10.07
C GLY A 236 3.54 0.92 11.43
N ILE A 237 3.79 -0.39 11.55
CA ILE A 237 3.70 -1.15 12.80
C ILE A 237 4.74 -0.68 13.81
N ALA A 238 5.96 -0.35 13.40
CA ALA A 238 6.97 0.20 14.29
C ALA A 238 6.60 1.61 14.81
N ARG A 239 5.99 2.47 13.97
CA ARG A 239 5.53 3.81 14.36
C ARG A 239 4.42 3.79 15.42
N VAL A 240 3.64 2.71 15.49
CA VAL A 240 2.66 2.47 16.55
C VAL A 240 3.30 2.41 17.95
N ALA A 241 4.57 2.01 18.03
CA ALA A 241 5.36 1.96 19.25
C ALA A 241 6.32 3.15 19.41
N THR A 242 6.16 4.23 18.61
CA THR A 242 6.96 5.46 18.73
C THR A 242 6.20 6.53 19.52
N PHE A 243 6.74 6.99 20.64
CA PHE A 243 6.07 7.93 21.55
C PHE A 243 6.67 9.35 21.52
N GLY A 244 7.42 9.69 20.47
CA GLY A 244 8.00 11.02 20.27
C GLY A 244 8.88 11.45 21.45
N PRO A 245 8.79 12.72 21.90
CA PRO A 245 9.58 13.24 23.03
C PRO A 245 9.38 12.47 24.35
N MET A 246 8.31 11.70 24.50
CA MET A 246 8.04 10.88 25.68
C MET A 246 8.70 9.49 25.60
N SER A 247 9.54 9.23 24.60
CA SER A 247 10.18 7.92 24.42
C SER A 247 11.22 7.65 25.50
N THR A 248 10.94 6.68 26.36
CA THR A 248 11.90 6.11 27.31
C THR A 248 12.61 4.89 26.71
N THR A 249 13.63 4.38 27.40
CA THR A 249 14.28 3.09 27.04
C THR A 249 13.28 1.93 26.98
N ALA A 250 12.22 1.95 27.81
CA ALA A 250 11.12 0.98 27.75
C ALA A 250 10.31 1.09 26.45
N ALA A 251 10.00 2.31 26.00
CA ALA A 251 9.34 2.54 24.71
C ALA A 251 10.15 2.00 23.52
N HIS A 252 11.47 2.23 23.51
CA HIS A 252 12.35 1.69 22.46
C HIS A 252 12.44 0.16 22.48
N ARG A 253 12.35 -0.48 23.66
CA ARG A 253 12.24 -1.94 23.76
C ARG A 253 10.96 -2.46 23.12
N VAL A 254 9.82 -1.82 23.38
CA VAL A 254 8.54 -2.19 22.74
C VAL A 254 8.63 -2.04 21.22
N ARG A 255 9.18 -0.93 20.70
CA ARG A 255 9.37 -0.77 19.25
C ARG A 255 10.23 -1.88 18.63
N ARG A 256 11.35 -2.23 19.27
CA ARG A 256 12.21 -3.33 18.80
C ARG A 256 11.50 -4.68 18.83
N LEU A 257 10.70 -4.93 19.86
CA LEU A 257 9.87 -6.14 19.95
C LEU A 257 8.89 -6.24 18.78
N PHE A 258 8.16 -5.16 18.46
CA PHE A 258 7.24 -5.14 17.32
C PHE A 258 7.94 -5.40 15.99
N ILE A 259 9.12 -4.80 15.77
CA ILE A 259 9.93 -5.05 14.56
C ILE A 259 10.37 -6.52 14.52
N ALA A 260 10.90 -7.05 15.62
CA ALA A 260 11.35 -8.44 15.70
C ALA A 260 10.21 -9.43 15.42
N LEU A 261 9.04 -9.27 16.07
CA LEU A 261 7.88 -10.12 15.85
C LEU A 261 7.37 -10.03 14.39
N HIS A 262 7.34 -8.83 13.82
CA HIS A 262 6.92 -8.62 12.43
C HIS A 262 7.86 -9.28 11.42
N THR A 263 9.18 -9.20 11.67
CA THR A 263 10.21 -9.88 10.87
C THR A 263 10.14 -11.39 11.01
N LEU A 264 9.97 -11.92 12.23
CA LEU A 264 9.81 -13.36 12.47
C LEU A 264 8.57 -13.92 11.78
N LEU A 265 7.47 -13.17 11.80
CA LEU A 265 6.25 -13.54 11.08
C LEU A 265 6.49 -13.62 9.56
N ALA A 266 7.27 -12.68 9.00
CA ALA A 266 7.63 -12.72 7.57
C ALA A 266 8.43 -13.97 7.21
N VAL A 267 9.41 -14.33 8.04
CA VAL A 267 10.21 -15.55 7.86
C VAL A 267 9.33 -16.80 7.97
N GLY A 268 8.43 -16.86 8.95
CA GLY A 268 7.47 -17.96 9.09
C GLY A 268 6.56 -18.10 7.88
N ILE A 269 6.05 -16.99 7.33
CA ILE A 269 5.25 -16.99 6.09
C ILE A 269 6.09 -17.52 4.91
N LEU A 270 7.34 -17.08 4.77
CA LEU A 270 8.21 -17.55 3.68
C LEU A 270 8.42 -19.07 3.76
N LEU A 271 8.75 -19.60 4.95
CA LEU A 271 9.01 -21.04 5.16
C LEU A 271 7.74 -21.91 5.06
N THR A 272 6.56 -21.31 5.20
CA THR A 272 5.29 -22.03 5.05
C THR A 272 4.85 -22.09 3.59
N LEU A 273 5.07 -21.03 2.81
CA LEU A 273 4.64 -20.96 1.42
C LEU A 273 5.59 -21.68 0.45
N TRP A 274 6.89 -21.65 0.70
CA TRP A 274 7.91 -22.20 -0.20
C TRP A 274 8.84 -23.20 0.48
N GLN A 275 9.51 -24.01 -0.33
CA GLN A 275 10.56 -24.94 0.09
C GLN A 275 11.92 -24.40 -0.34
N PRO A 276 12.59 -23.56 0.47
CA PRO A 276 13.89 -23.02 0.07
C PRO A 276 14.95 -24.11 0.01
N HIS A 277 15.68 -24.19 -1.10
CA HIS A 277 16.87 -25.05 -1.20
C HIS A 277 17.98 -24.58 -0.25
N GLY A 278 18.04 -23.27 0.05
CA GLY A 278 18.92 -22.68 1.05
C GLY A 278 18.14 -22.08 2.22
N ILE A 279 17.73 -22.91 3.20
CA ILE A 279 16.94 -22.46 4.36
C ILE A 279 17.61 -21.30 5.11
N LEU A 280 18.90 -21.46 5.46
CA LEU A 280 19.64 -20.45 6.22
C LEU A 280 19.80 -19.11 5.46
N PRO A 281 20.28 -19.08 4.20
CA PRO A 281 20.38 -17.83 3.45
C PRO A 281 19.00 -17.21 3.18
N ALA A 282 17.95 -17.99 2.92
CA ALA A 282 16.59 -17.47 2.77
C ALA A 282 16.10 -16.76 4.05
N ILE A 283 16.28 -17.38 5.23
CA ILE A 283 15.91 -16.79 6.52
C ILE A 283 16.67 -15.50 6.78
N ILE A 284 18.00 -15.51 6.63
CA ILE A 284 18.86 -14.35 6.92
C ILE A 284 18.50 -13.19 6.00
N CYS A 285 18.41 -13.44 4.68
CA CYS A 285 18.12 -12.39 3.71
C CYS A 285 16.70 -11.84 3.89
N ALA A 286 15.70 -12.68 4.15
CA ALA A 286 14.34 -12.22 4.43
C ALA A 286 14.27 -11.38 5.72
N ALA A 287 14.96 -11.82 6.78
CA ALA A 287 15.00 -11.11 8.05
C ALA A 287 15.67 -9.74 7.92
N ILE A 288 16.80 -9.66 7.19
CA ILE A 288 17.51 -8.41 6.91
C ILE A 288 16.62 -7.50 6.05
N SER A 289 16.02 -8.00 4.98
CA SER A 289 15.15 -7.21 4.10
C SER A 289 14.02 -6.53 4.89
N VAL A 290 13.20 -7.32 5.57
CA VAL A 290 12.03 -6.81 6.32
C VAL A 290 12.46 -5.95 7.50
N GLY A 291 13.42 -6.42 8.30
CA GLY A 291 13.90 -5.73 9.49
C GLY A 291 14.57 -4.39 9.18
N TRP A 292 15.37 -4.34 8.10
CA TRP A 292 16.03 -3.12 7.65
C TRP A 292 15.03 -2.10 7.12
N ILE A 293 14.14 -2.51 6.20
CA ILE A 293 13.10 -1.63 5.66
C ILE A 293 12.25 -1.06 6.80
N ALA A 294 11.75 -1.92 7.71
CA ALA A 294 10.92 -1.50 8.83
C ALA A 294 11.66 -0.52 9.76
N THR A 295 12.95 -0.76 10.04
CA THR A 295 13.75 0.10 10.94
C THR A 295 14.07 1.45 10.31
N VAL A 296 14.54 1.45 9.06
CA VAL A 296 14.97 2.67 8.37
C VAL A 296 13.78 3.58 8.06
N ARG A 297 12.66 3.00 7.60
CA ARG A 297 11.45 3.76 7.25
C ARG A 297 10.60 4.18 8.44
N SER A 298 10.75 3.53 9.61
CA SER A 298 9.99 3.92 10.82
C SER A 298 10.55 5.13 11.55
N LYS A 299 11.75 5.62 11.20
CA LYS A 299 12.32 6.83 11.80
C LYS A 299 11.51 8.07 11.36
N PRO A 300 11.22 9.01 12.26
CA PRO A 300 10.68 10.32 11.87
C PRO A 300 11.69 11.01 10.96
N ARG A 301 11.20 11.65 9.90
CA ARG A 301 12.01 12.47 9.01
C ARG A 301 11.21 13.68 8.61
N THR A 302 11.78 14.85 8.89
CA THR A 302 11.32 16.14 8.39
C THR A 302 12.23 16.52 7.24
N VAL A 303 11.65 16.85 6.10
CA VAL A 303 12.42 17.43 5.00
C VAL A 303 12.84 18.84 5.40
N THR A 304 14.13 19.13 5.25
CA THR A 304 14.71 20.44 5.54
C THR A 304 14.97 21.26 4.28
N ASN A 305 14.82 20.66 3.09
CA ASN A 305 15.08 21.31 1.82
C ASN A 305 13.86 21.28 0.89
N PHE A 306 13.39 22.46 0.48
CA PHE A 306 12.24 22.62 -0.42
C PHE A 306 12.62 22.66 -1.89
N VAL A 307 13.83 22.23 -2.27
CA VAL A 307 14.21 22.09 -3.68
C VAL A 307 13.28 21.10 -4.35
N VAL A 308 12.77 21.51 -5.51
CA VAL A 308 11.86 20.74 -6.35
C VAL A 308 12.50 20.57 -7.72
N MET A 309 12.55 19.34 -8.21
CA MET A 309 12.97 19.03 -9.57
C MET A 309 11.74 18.70 -10.40
N ASP A 310 11.71 19.18 -11.64
CA ASP A 310 10.76 18.68 -12.62
C ASP A 310 11.14 17.22 -12.92
N SER A 311 10.21 16.30 -12.73
CA SER A 311 10.45 14.88 -12.99
C SER A 311 10.53 14.57 -14.49
N GLY A 312 10.17 15.52 -15.37
CA GLY A 312 9.94 15.26 -16.79
C GLY A 312 8.65 14.47 -17.05
N PHE A 313 7.99 14.01 -15.98
CA PHE A 313 6.69 13.33 -15.99
C PHE A 313 5.51 14.27 -15.71
N GLY A 314 5.70 15.59 -15.89
CA GLY A 314 4.64 16.59 -15.69
C GLY A 314 4.26 16.83 -14.23
N PHE A 315 5.04 16.31 -13.28
CA PHE A 315 4.93 16.63 -11.86
C PHE A 315 6.30 16.90 -11.26
N SER A 316 6.28 17.70 -10.21
CA SER A 316 7.46 18.20 -9.53
C SER A 316 7.75 17.34 -8.30
N ILE A 317 8.95 16.77 -8.18
CA ILE A 317 9.37 15.94 -7.05
C ILE A 317 10.56 16.59 -6.37
N SER A 318 10.49 16.73 -5.05
CA SER A 318 11.67 17.09 -4.26
C SER A 318 12.62 15.89 -4.14
N PRO A 319 13.95 16.05 -4.36
CA PRO A 319 14.93 14.99 -4.14
C PRO A 319 14.86 14.37 -2.73
N ASP A 320 14.49 15.17 -1.73
CA ASP A 320 14.31 14.71 -0.35
C ASP A 320 13.06 13.84 -0.19
N VAL A 321 12.03 14.06 -1.00
CA VAL A 321 10.84 13.20 -1.06
C VAL A 321 11.19 11.87 -1.74
N ALA A 322 11.93 11.90 -2.85
CA ALA A 322 12.38 10.68 -3.51
C ALA A 322 13.30 9.85 -2.61
N SER A 323 14.28 10.50 -1.96
CA SER A 323 15.18 9.84 -1.01
C SER A 323 14.44 9.30 0.21
N TYR A 324 13.39 10.00 0.67
CA TYR A 324 12.49 9.50 1.72
C TYR A 324 11.76 8.23 1.29
N TYR A 325 11.15 8.21 0.10
CA TYR A 325 10.40 7.06 -0.39
C TYR A 325 11.30 5.85 -0.73
N LEU A 326 12.55 6.10 -1.15
CA LEU A 326 13.55 5.09 -1.46
C LEU A 326 14.38 4.64 -0.23
N ALA A 327 14.25 5.32 0.91
CA ALA A 327 15.04 5.02 2.10
C ALA A 327 14.88 3.58 2.56
N GLY A 328 16.00 2.85 2.62
CA GLY A 328 16.04 1.45 3.02
C GLY A 328 15.56 0.47 1.95
N LEU A 329 14.99 0.94 0.83
CA LEU A 329 14.53 0.07 -0.25
C LEU A 329 15.66 -0.53 -1.06
N VAL A 330 16.74 0.21 -1.35
CA VAL A 330 17.86 -0.34 -2.15
C VAL A 330 18.41 -1.61 -1.51
N ALA A 331 18.89 -1.51 -0.26
CA ALA A 331 19.35 -2.68 0.48
C ALA A 331 18.24 -3.72 0.70
N GLY A 332 17.02 -3.27 1.02
CA GLY A 332 15.88 -4.16 1.25
C GLY A 332 15.52 -5.01 0.02
N VAL A 333 15.53 -4.42 -1.18
CA VAL A 333 15.28 -5.09 -2.46
C VAL A 333 16.41 -6.06 -2.77
N THR A 334 17.68 -5.68 -2.55
CA THR A 334 18.82 -6.58 -2.75
C THR A 334 18.69 -7.83 -1.90
N PHE A 335 18.43 -7.69 -0.58
CA PHE A 335 18.22 -8.85 0.28
C PHE A 335 16.94 -9.62 -0.04
N ALA A 336 15.88 -8.95 -0.51
CA ALA A 336 14.68 -9.65 -0.97
C ALA A 336 14.96 -10.51 -2.21
N ALA A 337 15.75 -10.00 -3.16
CA ALA A 337 16.18 -10.75 -4.34
C ALA A 337 17.07 -11.93 -3.96
N LEU A 338 18.00 -11.76 -3.02
CA LEU A 338 18.83 -12.86 -2.50
C LEU A 338 18.01 -13.93 -1.77
N ALA A 339 16.99 -13.51 -1.01
CA ALA A 339 16.05 -14.44 -0.38
C ALA A 339 15.24 -15.22 -1.43
N ALA A 340 14.76 -14.53 -2.46
CA ALA A 340 14.03 -15.14 -3.58
C ALA A 340 14.91 -16.08 -4.42
N TRP A 341 16.22 -15.78 -4.55
CA TRP A 341 17.21 -16.66 -5.15
C TRP A 341 17.44 -17.93 -4.34
N SER A 342 17.20 -17.89 -3.03
CA SER A 342 17.41 -19.01 -2.10
C SER A 342 16.15 -19.86 -1.89
N LEU A 343 15.03 -19.49 -2.51
CA LEU A 343 13.84 -20.33 -2.65
C LEU A 343 14.18 -21.46 -3.62
#